data_AF-A0A821MI00-F1
#
_entry.id   AF-A0A821MI00-F1
#
_cell.length_a   1.000
_cell.length_b   1.000
_cell.length_c   1.000
_cell.angle_alpha   90.00
_cell.angle_beta   90.00
_cell.angle_gamma   90.00
#
_symmetry.space_group_name_H-M   'P 1'
#
loop_
_entity.id
_entity.type
_entity.pdbx_description
1 polymer ?
#
loop_
_entity_poly.entity_id
_entity_poly.type
_entity_poly.pdbx_seq_one_letter_code
_entity_poly.pdbx_strand_id
1 'polypeptide(L)'
;NIKSHNLNQQLITDTIKPSKEKDEICAAEAVLVFHGVKHGHSYVAQQCLTDVCKTIFSSSTVANHLSCGQTKSTSIVLNVLAPYFTRSLFDDLKQSLYYSLHFDASNKGNTKEL
;
A
#
# COMPACT_ATOMS: atom_id res chain seq x y z
N ASN A 1 -10.89 19.36 -1.63
CA ASN A 1 -10.43 17.97 -1.40
C ASN A 1 -9.80 17.35 -2.66
N ILE A 2 -8.92 18.08 -3.35
CA ILE A 2 -8.33 17.68 -4.65
C ILE A 2 -6.80 17.47 -4.52
N LYS A 3 -6.16 18.09 -3.52
CA LYS A 3 -4.71 18.02 -3.27
C LYS A 3 -4.23 16.66 -2.75
N SER A 4 -5.01 15.98 -1.90
CA SER A 4 -4.68 14.64 -1.37
C SER A 4 -4.72 13.55 -2.45
N HIS A 5 -5.60 13.70 -3.44
CA HIS A 5 -5.63 12.80 -4.60
C HIS A 5 -4.40 12.97 -5.50
N ASN A 6 -3.81 14.18 -5.52
CA ASN A 6 -2.64 14.52 -6.32
C ASN A 6 -1.32 14.04 -5.68
N LEU A 7 -1.16 14.13 -4.34
CA LEU A 7 0.00 13.57 -3.63
C LEU A 7 0.13 12.03 -3.79
N ASN A 8 -1.00 11.32 -3.73
CA ASN A 8 -1.02 9.86 -3.92
C ASN A 8 -0.65 9.45 -5.34
N GLN A 9 -0.95 10.28 -6.34
CA GLN A 9 -0.57 10.06 -7.72
C GLN A 9 0.90 10.42 -7.98
N GLN A 10 1.44 11.42 -7.25
CA GLN A 10 2.86 11.80 -7.29
C GLN A 10 3.78 10.74 -6.68
N LEU A 11 3.41 10.09 -5.57
CA LEU A 11 4.20 8.98 -5.01
C LEU A 11 4.34 7.81 -6.02
N ILE A 12 3.29 7.57 -6.81
CA ILE A 12 3.29 6.54 -7.86
C ILE A 12 4.21 6.94 -9.02
N THR A 13 4.31 8.23 -9.37
CA THR A 13 5.15 8.69 -10.50
C THR A 13 6.61 8.92 -10.14
N ASP A 14 6.92 9.39 -8.92
CA ASP A 14 8.29 9.71 -8.49
C ASP A 14 9.13 8.43 -8.26
N THR A 15 8.46 7.29 -8.11
CA THR A 15 9.10 5.99 -7.90
C THR A 15 9.52 5.31 -9.23
N ILE A 16 9.15 5.85 -10.41
CA ILE A 16 9.19 5.08 -11.66
C ILE A 16 10.07 5.76 -12.73
N LYS A 17 11.37 5.45 -12.68
CA LYS A 17 12.18 5.20 -13.89
C LYS A 17 12.98 3.90 -13.70
N PRO A 18 12.32 2.74 -13.77
CA PRO A 18 13.00 1.46 -13.69
C PRO A 18 13.77 1.25 -14.99
N SER A 19 15.07 1.00 -14.89
CA SER A 19 15.93 0.69 -16.04
C SER A 19 16.20 -0.82 -16.18
N LYS A 20 15.64 -1.63 -15.27
CA LYS A 20 15.80 -3.09 -15.19
C LYS A 20 14.48 -3.74 -14.75
N GLU A 21 14.11 -4.85 -15.38
CA GLU A 21 12.89 -5.66 -15.13
C GLU A 21 12.61 -5.92 -13.64
N LYS A 22 13.66 -6.14 -12.83
CA LYS A 22 13.54 -6.33 -11.37
C LYS A 22 12.99 -5.11 -10.65
N ASP A 23 13.33 -3.91 -11.11
CA ASP A 23 12.85 -2.66 -10.51
C ASP A 23 11.36 -2.46 -10.84
N GLU A 24 10.93 -2.86 -12.04
CA GLU A 24 9.51 -2.84 -12.44
C GLU A 24 8.66 -3.78 -11.58
N ILE A 25 9.16 -5.00 -11.33
CA ILE A 25 8.49 -5.97 -10.45
C ILE A 25 8.41 -5.42 -9.03
N CYS A 26 9.52 -4.92 -8.48
CA CYS A 26 9.53 -4.32 -7.14
C CYS A 26 8.56 -3.13 -7.03
N ALA A 27 8.50 -2.27 -8.03
CA ALA A 27 7.57 -1.14 -8.06
C ALA A 27 6.10 -1.63 -8.10
N ALA A 28 5.80 -2.61 -8.94
CA ALA A 28 4.45 -3.19 -9.01
C ALA A 28 4.02 -3.81 -7.68
N GLU A 29 4.91 -4.55 -7.01
CA GLU A 29 4.64 -5.11 -5.69
C GLU A 29 4.43 -4.02 -4.63
N ALA A 30 5.27 -2.98 -4.61
CA ALA A 30 5.12 -1.87 -3.67
C ALA A 30 3.77 -1.14 -3.86
N VAL A 31 3.36 -0.93 -5.11
CA VAL A 31 2.06 -0.30 -5.44
C VAL A 31 0.88 -1.17 -4.99
N LEU A 32 0.94 -2.48 -5.22
CA LEU A 32 -0.12 -3.42 -4.78
C LEU A 32 -0.26 -3.42 -3.25
N VAL A 33 0.86 -3.46 -2.54
CA VAL A 33 0.88 -3.41 -1.06
C VAL A 33 0.34 -2.08 -0.56
N PHE A 34 0.77 -0.96 -1.15
CA PHE A 34 0.27 0.35 -0.79
C PHE A 34 -1.25 0.48 -1.02
N HIS A 35 -1.74 0.00 -2.17
CA HIS A 35 -3.17 -0.03 -2.47
C HIS A 35 -3.94 -0.86 -1.42
N GLY A 36 -3.41 -2.03 -1.06
CA GLY A 36 -3.97 -2.88 -0.01
C GLY A 36 -4.10 -2.15 1.34
N VAL A 37 -3.04 -1.49 1.79
CA VAL A 37 -3.05 -0.72 3.05
C VAL A 37 -4.03 0.44 2.97
N LYS A 38 -4.03 1.19 1.87
CA LYS A 38 -4.92 2.35 1.66
C LYS A 38 -6.40 1.98 1.74
N HIS A 39 -6.77 0.81 1.26
CA HIS A 39 -8.16 0.33 1.26
C HIS A 39 -8.47 -0.64 2.41
N GLY A 40 -7.53 -0.84 3.36
CA GLY A 40 -7.74 -1.73 4.50
C GLY A 40 -7.91 -3.20 4.13
N HIS A 41 -7.31 -3.65 3.03
CA HIS A 41 -7.34 -5.06 2.63
C HIS A 41 -6.47 -5.91 3.56
N SER A 42 -6.89 -7.15 3.80
CA SER A 42 -6.09 -8.08 4.59
C SER A 42 -4.83 -8.51 3.83
N TYR A 43 -3.73 -8.72 4.54
CA TYR A 43 -2.49 -9.23 3.92
C TYR A 43 -2.63 -10.66 3.40
N VAL A 44 -3.62 -11.42 3.89
CA VAL A 44 -3.96 -12.74 3.34
C VAL A 44 -4.61 -12.59 1.97
N ALA A 45 -5.47 -11.58 1.78
CA ALA A 45 -6.04 -11.28 0.46
C ALA A 45 -4.98 -10.84 -0.55
N GLN A 46 -3.90 -10.17 -0.11
CA GLN A 46 -2.76 -9.81 -0.97
C GLN A 46 -2.03 -11.04 -1.55
N GLN A 47 -1.92 -12.11 -0.76
CA GLN A 47 -1.36 -13.37 -1.26
C GLN A 47 -2.23 -13.96 -2.39
N CYS A 48 -3.54 -14.05 -2.18
CA CYS A 48 -4.47 -14.50 -3.22
C CYS A 48 -4.46 -13.56 -4.45
N LEU A 49 -4.37 -12.26 -4.23
CA LEU A 49 -4.30 -11.25 -5.31
C LEU A 49 -3.11 -11.50 -6.24
N THR A 50 -1.96 -11.91 -5.69
CA THR A 50 -0.78 -12.24 -6.50
C THR A 50 -1.05 -13.38 -7.48
N ASP A 51 -1.72 -14.46 -7.02
CA ASP A 51 -2.06 -15.60 -7.88
C ASP A 51 -3.11 -15.24 -8.93
N VAL A 52 -4.09 -14.41 -8.54
CA VAL A 52 -5.10 -13.88 -9.46
C VAL A 52 -4.44 -13.01 -10.54
N CYS A 53 -3.51 -12.13 -10.17
CA CYS A 53 -2.79 -11.28 -11.12
C CYS A 53 -2.00 -12.12 -12.14
N LYS A 54 -1.33 -13.20 -11.73
CA LYS A 54 -0.64 -14.13 -12.64
C LYS A 54 -1.60 -14.77 -13.65
N THR A 55 -2.79 -15.13 -13.18
CA THR A 55 -3.80 -15.80 -14.00
C THR A 55 -4.42 -14.84 -15.01
N ILE A 56 -4.80 -13.63 -14.58
CA ILE A 56 -5.44 -12.61 -15.43
C ILE A 56 -4.44 -12.04 -16.44
N PHE A 57 -3.20 -11.80 -16.00
CA PHE A 57 -2.15 -11.17 -16.80
C PHE A 57 -1.05 -12.17 -17.18
N SER A 58 -1.45 -13.35 -17.66
CA SER A 58 -0.53 -14.44 -17.99
C SER A 58 0.52 -14.10 -19.06
N SER A 59 0.25 -13.11 -19.92
CA SER A 59 1.19 -12.59 -20.92
C SER A 59 2.19 -11.58 -20.36
N SER A 60 1.98 -11.06 -19.15
CA SER A 60 2.85 -10.05 -18.55
C SER A 60 3.97 -10.71 -17.76
N THR A 61 5.22 -10.42 -18.13
CA THR A 61 6.40 -10.87 -17.40
C THR A 61 6.38 -10.36 -15.95
N VAL A 62 6.02 -9.09 -15.76
CA VAL A 62 5.93 -8.47 -14.42
C VAL A 62 4.91 -9.20 -13.54
N ALA A 63 3.72 -9.51 -14.07
CA ALA A 63 2.67 -10.18 -13.31
C ALA A 63 3.08 -11.60 -12.91
N ASN A 64 3.69 -12.35 -13.82
CA ASN A 64 4.20 -13.70 -13.56
C ASN A 64 5.27 -13.74 -12.47
N HIS A 65 6.09 -12.70 -12.37
CA HIS A 65 7.14 -12.59 -11.36
C HIS A 65 6.71 -11.93 -10.03
N LEU A 66 5.44 -11.53 -9.89
CA LEU A 66 4.93 -11.09 -8.60
C LEU A 66 5.03 -12.24 -7.59
N SER A 67 5.66 -11.98 -6.44
CA SER A 67 5.81 -12.97 -5.38
C SER A 67 5.40 -12.42 -4.01
N CYS A 68 4.70 -11.28 -4.00
CA CYS A 68 4.40 -10.52 -2.80
C CYS A 68 3.20 -11.10 -2.04
N GLY A 69 3.46 -12.16 -1.27
CA GLY A 69 2.55 -12.66 -0.26
C GLY A 69 2.64 -11.88 1.06
N GLN A 70 1.91 -12.36 2.07
CA GLN A 70 1.77 -11.71 3.39
C GLN A 70 3.09 -11.24 4.00
N THR A 71 4.10 -12.11 4.13
CA THR A 71 5.37 -11.77 4.79
C THR A 71 6.11 -10.64 4.09
N LYS A 72 6.11 -10.64 2.75
CA LYS A 72 6.78 -9.61 1.94
C LYS A 72 6.01 -8.30 2.00
N SER A 73 4.68 -8.36 1.91
CA SER A 73 3.82 -7.18 2.10
C SER A 73 4.03 -6.54 3.47
N THR A 74 4.02 -7.35 4.55
CA THR A 74 4.29 -6.85 5.91
C THR A 74 5.66 -6.20 6.01
N SER A 75 6.70 -6.81 5.45
CA SER A 75 8.05 -6.23 5.45
C SER A 75 8.10 -4.89 4.71
N ILE A 76 7.46 -4.78 3.55
CA ILE A 76 7.36 -3.52 2.79
C ILE A 76 6.63 -2.45 3.61
N VAL A 77 5.53 -2.82 4.27
CA VAL A 77 4.79 -1.87 5.11
C VAL A 77 5.64 -1.39 6.29
N LEU A 78 6.25 -2.30 7.04
CA LEU A 78 6.98 -1.96 8.26
C LEU A 78 8.28 -1.21 7.98
N ASN A 79 9.02 -1.59 6.93
CA ASN A 79 10.36 -1.07 6.68
C ASN A 79 10.39 0.09 5.68
N VAL A 80 9.36 0.25 4.84
CA VAL A 80 9.33 1.26 3.78
C VAL A 80 8.18 2.25 3.99
N LEU A 81 6.93 1.77 3.96
CA LEU A 81 5.76 2.65 3.97
C LEU A 81 5.59 3.35 5.32
N ALA A 82 5.66 2.61 6.43
CA ALA A 82 5.44 3.17 7.76
C ALA A 82 6.48 4.26 8.13
N PRO A 83 7.80 4.07 7.93
CA PRO A 83 8.78 5.12 8.18
C PRO A 83 8.59 6.34 7.27
N TYR A 84 8.24 6.11 6.00
CA TYR A 84 7.99 7.19 5.05
C TYR A 84 6.80 8.06 5.47
N PHE A 85 5.64 7.45 5.72
CA PHE A 85 4.44 8.18 6.13
C PHE A 85 4.58 8.82 7.49
N THR A 86 5.30 8.18 8.42
CA THR A 86 5.58 8.77 9.73
C THR A 86 6.39 10.06 9.59
N ARG A 87 7.46 10.06 8.78
CA ARG A 87 8.26 11.26 8.53
C ARG A 87 7.44 12.35 7.85
N SER A 88 6.70 12.00 6.79
CA SER A 88 5.83 12.95 6.09
C SER A 88 4.80 13.57 7.03
N LEU A 89 4.16 12.76 7.87
CA LEU A 89 3.19 13.23 8.85
C LEU A 89 3.83 14.19 9.86
N PHE A 90 5.02 13.89 10.37
CA PHE A 90 5.72 14.80 11.28
C PHE A 90 6.06 16.14 10.62
N ASP A 91 6.48 16.13 9.36
CA ASP A 91 6.80 17.36 8.63
C ASP A 91 5.56 18.18 8.29
N ASP A 92 4.42 17.53 8.03
CA ASP A 92 3.12 18.19 7.89
C ASP A 92 2.63 18.78 9.22
N LEU A 93 2.79 18.05 10.32
CA LEU A 93 2.39 18.50 11.66
C LEU A 93 3.19 19.70 12.15
N LYS A 94 4.50 19.78 11.86
CA LYS A 94 5.34 20.94 12.20
C LYS A 94 4.87 22.23 11.52
N GLN A 95 4.22 22.13 10.37
CA GLN A 95 3.74 23.28 9.60
C GLN A 95 2.33 23.73 10.04
N SER A 96 1.62 22.92 10.82
CA SER A 96 0.25 23.22 11.25
C SER A 96 0.18 23.60 12.72
N LEU A 97 -0.59 24.64 13.05
CA LEU A 97 -0.82 25.08 14.42
C LEU A 97 -1.88 24.24 15.16
N TYR A 98 -2.80 23.62 14.41
CA TYR A 98 -3.91 22.84 14.96
C TYR A 98 -4.17 21.59 14.09
N TYR A 99 -4.65 20.52 14.70
CA TYR A 99 -5.01 19.27 14.02
C TYR A 99 -6.20 18.60 14.70
N SER A 100 -7.01 17.88 13.93
CA SER A 100 -8.08 17.02 14.42
C SER A 100 -7.75 15.57 14.12
N LEU A 101 -7.95 14.69 15.11
CA LEU A 101 -7.74 13.25 14.97
C LEU A 101 -9.09 12.56 14.89
N HIS A 102 -9.27 11.70 13.89
CA HIS A 102 -10.46 10.89 13.71
C HIS A 102 -10.05 9.42 13.85
N PHE A 103 -10.59 8.74 14.86
CA PHE A 103 -10.41 7.30 15.05
C PHE A 103 -11.69 6.60 14.64
N ASP A 104 -11.60 5.74 13.62
CA ASP A 104 -12.69 4.84 13.28
C ASP A 104 -12.56 3.57 14.15
N ALA A 105 -13.54 3.36 15.04
CA ALA A 105 -13.62 2.16 15.87
C ALA A 105 -14.76 1.27 15.36
N SER A 106 -14.69 0.85 14.09
CA SER A 106 -15.65 -0.11 13.54
C SER A 106 -15.37 -1.54 14.05
N ASN A 107 -15.92 -1.87 15.22
CA ASN A 107 -16.09 -3.26 15.68
C ASN A 107 -17.16 -3.95 14.80
N LYS A 108 -16.73 -4.71 13.79
CA LYS A 108 -17.62 -5.63 13.07
C LYS A 108 -17.56 -7.01 13.73
N GLY A 109 -18.27 -7.16 14.84
CA GLY A 109 -18.31 -8.40 15.61
C GLY A 109 -18.88 -8.30 17.03
N ASN A 110 -19.82 -7.38 17.31
CA ASN A 110 -20.48 -7.35 18.62
C ASN A 110 -21.65 -8.33 18.63
N THR A 111 -21.37 -9.64 18.77
CA THR A 111 -22.38 -10.58 19.24
C THR A 111 -22.73 -10.14 20.66
N LYS A 112 -23.95 -9.66 20.88
CA LYS A 112 -24.46 -9.47 22.23
C LYS A 112 -24.59 -10.88 22.82
N GLU A 113 -23.72 -11.24 23.75
CA GLU A 113 -23.95 -12.43 24.56
C GLU A 113 -25.23 -12.19 25.38
N LEU A 114 -26.21 -13.07 25.16
CA LEU A 114 -27.47 -13.16 25.90
C LEU A 114 -27.28 -14.10 27.09
#